data_AF-A0A839DTG9-F1
#
_entry.id   AF-A0A839DTG9-F1
#
_cell.length_a   1.000
_cell.length_b   1.000
_cell.length_c   1.000
_cell.angle_alpha   90.00
_cell.angle_beta   90.00
_cell.angle_gamma   90.00
#
_symmetry.space_group_name_H-M   'P 1'
#
loop_
_entity.id
_entity.type
_entity.pdbx_description
1 polymer ?
#
loop_
_entity_poly.entity_id
_entity_poly.type
_entity_poly.pdbx_seq_one_letter_code
_entity_poly.pdbx_strand_id
1 'polypeptide(L)'
;MSAVEEDGATHGSAVEQLREALSGTEQLVVRMGLEITAWNPDHLVGTLPVAGNRQPYGLLHGGANAVLAETLGSIAAALHTGASR
;
A
#
# COMPACT_ATOMS: atom_id res chain seq x y z
N MET A 1 -3.18 33.77 31.62
CA MET A 1 -3.22 32.47 32.29
C MET A 1 -4.41 31.70 31.76
N SER A 2 -4.31 30.64 30.96
CA SER A 2 -3.37 30.24 29.91
C SER A 2 -4.24 29.47 28.92
N ALA A 3 -4.32 29.93 27.67
CA ALA A 3 -4.78 29.09 26.57
C ALA A 3 -3.57 28.27 26.14
N VAL A 4 -3.65 26.95 26.25
CA VAL A 4 -2.89 26.01 25.42
C VAL A 4 -3.76 24.75 25.33
N GLU A 5 -4.45 24.59 24.21
CA GLU A 5 -4.86 23.26 23.75
C GLU A 5 -3.57 22.56 23.31
N GLU A 6 -3.14 21.55 24.06
CA GLU A 6 -1.99 20.74 23.66
C GLU A 6 -2.41 19.70 22.62
N ASP A 7 -2.07 20.06 21.39
CA ASP A 7 -1.63 19.24 20.25
C ASP A 7 -1.35 17.75 20.59
N GLY A 8 -2.32 16.89 20.25
CA GLY A 8 -2.24 15.45 20.41
C GLY A 8 -1.75 14.74 19.14
N ALA A 9 -0.48 14.93 18.80
CA ALA A 9 0.38 14.02 18.02
C ALA A 9 -0.18 13.46 16.69
N THR A 10 0.10 14.21 15.64
CA THR A 10 0.14 13.87 14.21
C THR A 10 0.90 12.55 13.94
N HIS A 11 0.21 11.41 14.01
CA HIS A 11 0.60 10.26 13.20
C HIS A 11 0.06 10.57 11.80
N GLY A 12 0.95 10.78 10.82
CA GLY A 12 0.57 11.04 9.42
C GLY A 12 -0.55 10.08 9.03
N SER A 13 -1.59 10.60 8.35
CA SER A 13 -2.80 9.83 8.05
C SER A 13 -2.42 8.44 7.53
N ALA A 14 -3.20 7.38 7.80
CA ALA A 14 -2.88 6.03 7.30
C ALA A 14 -2.59 6.02 5.77
N VAL A 15 -3.16 6.99 5.05
CA VAL A 15 -2.91 7.31 3.64
C VAL A 15 -1.49 7.76 3.36
N GLU A 16 -0.93 8.61 4.21
CA GLU A 16 0.40 9.18 4.09
C GLU A 16 1.47 8.13 4.40
N GLN A 17 1.21 7.29 5.41
CA GLN A 17 2.03 6.10 5.69
C GLN A 17 1.99 5.11 4.52
N LEU A 18 0.82 4.89 3.92
CA LEU A 18 0.67 4.07 2.73
C LEU A 18 1.44 4.65 1.54
N ARG A 19 1.34 5.97 1.31
CA ARG A 19 2.07 6.65 0.23
C ARG A 19 3.57 6.51 0.39
N GLU A 20 4.08 6.66 1.60
CA GLU A 20 5.51 6.51 1.89
C GLU A 20 6.00 5.07 1.69
N ALA A 21 5.21 4.09 2.13
CA ALA A 21 5.51 2.68 1.90
C ALA A 21 5.56 2.30 0.40
N LEU A 22 4.94 3.11 -0.47
CA LEU A 22 4.85 2.88 -1.92
C LEU A 22 5.75 3.81 -2.76
N SER A 23 6.53 4.71 -2.15
CA SER A 23 7.31 5.74 -2.88
C SER A 23 8.81 5.43 -3.03
N GLY A 24 9.36 4.50 -2.24
CA GLY A 24 10.79 4.19 -2.23
C GLY A 24 11.23 3.19 -3.31
N THR A 25 12.31 3.49 -4.05
CA THR A 25 12.89 2.57 -5.05
C THR A 25 13.46 1.28 -4.46
N GLU A 26 13.69 1.25 -3.14
CA GLU A 26 14.04 0.04 -2.41
C GLU A 26 12.87 -0.94 -2.24
N GLN A 27 11.63 -0.50 -2.46
CA GLN A 27 10.44 -1.29 -2.23
C GLN A 27 10.13 -2.20 -3.43
N LEU A 28 9.76 -3.45 -3.15
CA LEU A 28 9.47 -4.44 -4.20
C LEU A 28 8.29 -4.00 -5.09
N VAL A 29 7.27 -3.40 -4.49
CA VAL A 29 6.10 -2.84 -5.18
C VAL A 29 6.48 -1.82 -6.25
N VAL A 30 7.45 -0.94 -5.96
CA VAL A 30 7.97 0.06 -6.92
C VAL A 30 8.74 -0.61 -8.05
N ARG A 31 9.63 -1.56 -7.71
CA ARG A 31 10.41 -2.30 -8.73
C ARG A 31 9.54 -3.09 -9.69
N MET A 32 8.39 -3.58 -9.22
CA MET A 32 7.47 -4.37 -10.03
C MET A 32 6.39 -3.52 -10.73
N GLY A 33 6.36 -2.20 -10.50
CA GLY A 33 5.38 -1.29 -11.11
C GLY A 33 3.96 -1.50 -10.58
N LEU A 34 3.80 -1.93 -9.32
CA LEU A 34 2.50 -2.08 -8.70
C LEU A 34 1.92 -0.70 -8.36
N GLU A 35 0.64 -0.50 -8.68
CA GLU A 35 -0.08 0.74 -8.41
C GLU A 35 -1.37 0.47 -7.63
N ILE A 36 -1.67 1.28 -6.61
CA ILE A 36 -2.97 1.29 -5.95
C ILE A 36 -3.89 2.25 -6.71
N THR A 37 -4.98 1.74 -7.26
CA THR A 37 -5.87 2.50 -8.15
C THR A 37 -7.15 2.98 -7.46
N ALA A 38 -7.57 2.33 -6.38
CA ALA A 38 -8.67 2.76 -5.52
C ALA A 38 -8.51 2.21 -4.10
N TRP A 39 -8.90 3.00 -3.09
CA TRP A 39 -8.87 2.53 -1.71
C TRP A 39 -9.88 3.28 -0.83
N ASN A 40 -10.48 2.55 0.12
CA ASN A 40 -11.22 2.98 1.30
C ASN A 40 -11.25 1.81 2.31
N PRO A 41 -11.80 1.96 3.54
CA PRO A 41 -11.79 0.89 4.55
C PRO A 41 -12.45 -0.44 4.15
N ASP A 42 -13.37 -0.42 3.18
CA ASP A 42 -14.13 -1.61 2.74
C ASP A 42 -13.73 -2.09 1.32
N HIS A 43 -12.87 -1.35 0.62
CA HIS A 43 -12.55 -1.60 -0.77
C HIS A 43 -11.14 -1.14 -1.11
N LEU A 44 -10.32 -2.06 -1.65
CA LEU A 44 -8.96 -1.78 -2.09
C LEU A 44 -8.71 -2.46 -3.43
N VAL A 45 -8.16 -1.70 -4.38
CA VAL A 45 -7.81 -2.16 -5.72
C VAL A 45 -6.40 -1.74 -6.05
N GLY A 46 -5.62 -2.67 -6.57
CA GLY A 46 -4.33 -2.39 -7.17
C GLY A 46 -4.09 -3.20 -8.43
N THR A 47 -3.12 -2.75 -9.22
CA THR A 47 -2.77 -3.33 -10.52
C THR A 47 -1.27 -3.58 -10.59
N LEU A 48 -0.89 -4.59 -11.39
CA LEU A 48 0.49 -4.94 -11.67
C LEU A 48 0.66 -5.19 -13.18
N PRO A 49 1.65 -4.60 -13.85
CA PRO A 49 1.90 -4.86 -15.26
C PRO A 49 2.41 -6.27 -15.47
N VAL A 50 1.96 -6.93 -16.53
CA VAL A 50 2.50 -8.25 -16.91
C VAL A 50 3.91 -8.11 -17.48
N ALA A 51 4.18 -7.06 -18.27
CA ALA A 51 5.53 -6.75 -18.75
C ALA A 51 6.47 -6.49 -17.57
N GLY A 52 7.68 -7.04 -17.61
CA GLY A 52 8.64 -6.97 -16.50
C GLY A 52 8.40 -8.02 -15.38
N ASN A 53 7.20 -8.57 -15.28
CA ASN A 53 6.81 -9.55 -14.23
C ASN A 53 6.49 -10.94 -14.79
N ARG A 54 7.04 -11.30 -15.96
CA ARG A 54 6.79 -12.60 -16.62
C ARG A 54 7.70 -13.71 -16.12
N GLN A 55 7.19 -14.93 -16.11
CA GLN A 55 8.01 -16.13 -16.01
C GLN A 55 8.61 -16.51 -17.38
N PRO A 56 9.58 -17.45 -17.45
CA PRO A 56 10.26 -17.81 -18.70
C PRO A 56 9.34 -18.26 -19.86
N TYR A 57 8.14 -18.75 -19.55
CA TYR A 57 7.13 -19.12 -20.55
C TYR A 57 6.30 -17.94 -21.08
N GLY A 58 6.66 -16.70 -20.75
CA GLY A 58 5.96 -15.51 -21.22
C GLY A 58 4.62 -15.22 -20.54
N LEU A 59 4.24 -15.99 -19.53
CA LEU A 59 3.04 -15.74 -18.70
C LEU A 59 3.39 -14.86 -17.50
N LEU A 60 2.38 -14.33 -16.80
CA LEU A 60 2.60 -13.68 -15.51
C LEU A 60 3.24 -14.67 -14.52
N HIS A 61 4.24 -14.22 -13.78
CA HIS A 61 4.91 -15.05 -12.79
C HIS A 61 4.00 -15.31 -11.58
N GLY A 62 3.97 -16.54 -11.08
CA GLY A 62 3.14 -16.89 -9.91
C GLY A 62 3.50 -16.08 -8.66
N GLY A 63 4.80 -15.90 -8.41
CA GLY A 63 5.30 -15.03 -7.34
C GLY A 63 4.91 -13.55 -7.53
N ALA A 64 4.72 -13.09 -8.77
CA ALA A 64 4.29 -11.72 -9.01
C ALA A 64 2.81 -11.50 -8.62
N ASN A 65 1.96 -12.51 -8.92
CA ASN A 65 0.59 -12.55 -8.39
C ASN A 65 0.57 -12.61 -6.86
N ALA A 66 1.44 -13.42 -6.25
CA ALA A 66 1.53 -13.53 -4.80
C ALA A 66 1.90 -12.19 -4.15
N VAL A 67 2.89 -11.48 -4.70
CA VAL A 67 3.28 -10.14 -4.24
C VAL A 67 2.10 -9.16 -4.33
N LEU A 68 1.35 -9.14 -5.43
CA LEU A 68 0.16 -8.30 -5.55
C LEU A 68 -0.87 -8.62 -4.45
N ALA A 69 -1.21 -9.90 -4.27
CA ALA A 69 -2.18 -10.33 -3.27
C ALA A 69 -1.74 -9.99 -1.83
N GLU A 70 -0.49 -10.29 -1.48
CA GLU A 70 0.08 -10.06 -0.16
C GLU A 70 0.18 -8.56 0.18
N THR A 71 0.59 -7.75 -0.81
CA THR A 71 0.65 -6.29 -0.69
C THR A 71 -0.75 -5.72 -0.40
N LEU A 72 -1.75 -6.07 -1.21
CA LEU A 72 -3.12 -5.58 -1.02
C LEU A 72 -3.71 -6.06 0.30
N GLY A 73 -3.50 -7.32 0.68
CA GLY A 73 -3.97 -7.86 1.96
C GLY A 73 -3.41 -7.10 3.16
N SER A 74 -2.11 -6.81 3.14
CA SER A 74 -1.44 -6.07 4.23
C SER A 74 -1.93 -4.63 4.34
N ILE A 75 -2.11 -3.94 3.20
CA ILE A 75 -2.66 -2.58 3.17
C ILE A 75 -4.11 -2.56 3.65
N ALA A 76 -4.94 -3.50 3.18
CA ALA A 76 -6.33 -3.60 3.60
C ALA A 76 -6.45 -3.85 5.11
N ALA A 77 -5.61 -4.74 5.65
CA ALA A 77 -5.53 -4.96 7.09
C ALA A 77 -5.17 -3.67 7.83
N ALA A 78 -4.11 -2.96 7.40
CA ALA A 78 -3.69 -1.71 8.01
C ALA A 78 -4.81 -0.63 7.97
N LEU A 79 -5.49 -0.46 6.83
CA LEU A 79 -6.61 0.46 6.66
C LEU A 79 -7.78 0.13 7.58
N HIS A 80 -8.13 -1.14 7.70
CA HIS A 80 -9.18 -1.61 8.61
C HIS A 80 -8.81 -1.45 10.09
N THR A 81 -7.52 -1.24 10.38
CA THR A 81 -7.00 -1.02 11.74
C THR A 81 -6.83 0.43 12.19
N GLY A 82 -7.12 1.41 11.32
CA GLY A 82 -6.81 2.81 11.56
C GLY A 82 -7.63 3.52 12.66
N ALA A 83 -6.88 4.15 13.59
CA ALA A 83 -7.10 5.29 14.50
C ALA A 83 -8.41 5.46 15.32
N SER A 84 -9.50 4.73 15.07
CA SER A 84 -10.79 4.97 15.74
C SER A 84 -11.48 3.69 16.25
N ARG A 85 -10.67 2.66 16.50
CA ARG A 85 -11.04 1.47 17.27
C ARG A 85 -10.04 1.24 18.39
#